data_AF-A0A535VCI3-F1
#
_entry.id   AF-A0A535VCI3-F1
#
_cell.length_a   1.000
_cell.length_b   1.000
_cell.length_c   1.000
_cell.angle_alpha   90.00
_cell.angle_beta   90.00
_cell.angle_gamma   90.00
#
_symmetry.space_group_name_H-M   'P 1'
#
loop_
_entity.id
_entity.type
_entity.pdbx_description
1 polymer ?
#
loop_
_entity_poly.entity_id
_entity_poly.type
_entity_poly.pdbx_seq_one_letter_code
_entity_poly.pdbx_strand_id
1 'polypeptide(L)' 'PNAEPLDAGDVITVEPGLYLMGLGGVRIEDTGMVTASGFDDFTTITRSLDPKDYLD' A
#
# COMPACT_ATOMS: atom_id res chain seq x y z
N PRO A 1 -16.37 -8.59 -9.35
CA PRO A 1 -16.00 -7.17 -9.17
C PRO A 1 -16.70 -6.66 -7.91
N ASN A 2 -16.12 -5.69 -7.19
CA ASN A 2 -16.84 -5.02 -6.10
C ASN A 2 -18.09 -4.34 -6.67
N ALA A 3 -19.20 -4.41 -5.91
CA ALA A 3 -20.49 -3.88 -6.35
C ALA A 3 -20.53 -2.35 -6.35
N GLU A 4 -19.65 -1.72 -5.57
CA GLU A 4 -19.53 -0.28 -5.43
C GLU A 4 -18.11 0.13 -5.86
N PRO A 5 -17.96 0.93 -6.93
CA PRO A 5 -16.69 1.47 -7.34
C PRO A 5 -16.23 2.56 -6.36
N LEU A 6 -14.92 2.82 -6.33
CA LEU A 6 -14.35 3.93 -5.56
C LEU A 6 -14.67 5.26 -6.22
N ASP A 7 -14.94 6.27 -5.41
CA ASP A 7 -15.20 7.64 -5.83
C ASP A 7 -14.02 8.57 -5.47
N ALA A 8 -13.90 9.67 -6.22
CA ALA A 8 -12.90 10.69 -5.90
C ALA A 8 -13.17 11.31 -4.52
N GLY A 9 -12.16 11.34 -3.66
CA GLY A 9 -12.26 11.74 -2.26
C GLY A 9 -12.23 10.57 -1.27
N ASP A 10 -12.43 9.34 -1.73
CA ASP A 10 -12.27 8.16 -0.87
C ASP A 10 -10.82 8.03 -0.43
N VAL A 11 -10.61 7.84 0.88
CA VAL A 11 -9.30 7.51 1.45
C VAL A 11 -9.27 6.00 1.67
N ILE A 12 -8.33 5.33 1.02
CA ILE A 12 -8.18 3.88 1.09
C ILE A 12 -6.73 3.51 1.41
N THR A 13 -6.58 2.27 1.86
CA THR A 13 -5.29 1.63 2.06
C THR A 13 -5.17 0.43 1.12
N VAL A 14 -4.07 0.35 0.38
CA VAL A 14 -3.72 -0.75 -0.52
C VAL A 14 -2.71 -1.66 0.18
N GLU A 15 -3.13 -2.87 0.55
CA GLU A 15 -2.37 -3.76 1.45
C GLU A 15 -2.05 -5.17 0.89
N PRO A 16 -1.34 -5.29 -0.25
CA PRO A 16 -0.94 -6.61 -0.76
C PRO A 16 -0.03 -7.35 0.23
N GLY A 17 -0.31 -8.64 0.43
CA GLY A 17 0.47 -9.52 1.30
C GLY A 17 0.83 -10.84 0.63
N LEU A 18 2.04 -11.33 0.89
CA LEU A 18 2.51 -12.66 0.51
C LEU A 18 2.90 -13.43 1.77
N TYR A 19 2.39 -14.65 1.90
CA TYR A 19 2.59 -15.49 3.09
C TYR A 19 3.06 -16.88 2.66
N LEU A 20 4.06 -17.41 3.37
CA LEU A 20 4.55 -18.77 3.21
C LEU A 20 4.59 -19.49 4.56
N MET A 21 3.87 -20.60 4.65
CA MET A 21 3.81 -21.42 5.86
C MET A 21 5.20 -21.86 6.31
N GLY A 22 5.48 -21.71 7.61
CA GLY A 22 6.77 -22.08 8.21
C GLY A 22 7.90 -21.06 8.01
N LEU A 23 7.70 -20.01 7.20
CA LEU A 23 8.69 -18.94 6.97
C LEU A 23 8.20 -17.59 7.51
N GLY A 24 6.93 -17.25 7.27
CA GLY A 24 6.35 -15.95 7.66
C GLY A 24 5.61 -15.28 6.50
N GLY A 25 5.54 -13.96 6.52
CA GLY A 25 4.94 -13.19 5.44
C GLY A 25 5.46 -11.77 5.37
N VAL A 26 5.25 -11.15 4.21
CA VAL A 26 5.54 -9.75 3.95
C VAL A 26 4.26 -9.07 3.47
N ARG A 27 4.03 -7.85 3.95
CA ARG A 27 2.96 -6.96 3.49
C ARG A 27 3.58 -5.60 3.20
N ILE A 28 3.11 -4.99 2.13
CA ILE A 28 3.37 -3.59 1.81
C ILE A 28 2.04 -2.87 1.92
N GLU A 29 2.06 -1.65 2.46
CA GLU A 29 0.88 -0.86 2.74
C GLU A 29 1.09 0.58 2.31
N ASP A 30 0.21 1.07 1.45
CA ASP A 30 0.15 2.46 1.02
C ASP A 30 -1.24 3.03 1.31
N THR A 31 -1.32 4.18 1.98
CA THR A 31 -2.57 4.89 2.26
C THR A 31 -2.62 6.18 1.45
N GLY A 32 -3.77 6.49 0.87
CA GLY A 32 -3.92 7.65 0.03
C GLY A 32 -5.37 7.89 -0.38
N MET A 33 -5.57 8.92 -1.20
CA MET A 33 -6.89 9.34 -1.64
C MET A 33 -7.09 9.08 -3.12
N VAL A 34 -8.24 8.51 -3.47
CA VAL A 34 -8.67 8.39 -4.86
C VAL A 34 -8.95 9.79 -5.41
N THR A 35 -8.37 10.09 -6.56
CA THR A 35 -8.63 11.35 -7.28
C THR A 35 -9.36 11.05 -8.58
N ALA A 36 -9.91 12.08 -9.22
CA ALA A 36 -10.59 11.93 -10.51
C ALA A 36 -9.69 11.34 -11.62
N SER A 37 -8.36 11.36 -11.45
CA SER A 37 -7.38 10.88 -12.42
C SER A 37 -6.43 9.80 -11.89
N GLY A 38 -6.61 9.29 -10.68
CA GLY A 38 -5.70 8.31 -10.08
C GLY A 38 -5.75 8.25 -8.57
N PHE A 39 -4.58 8.25 -7.94
CA PHE A 39 -4.40 8.08 -6.49
C PHE A 39 -3.31 9.03 -5.98
N ASP A 40 -3.62 9.78 -4.93
CA ASP A 40 -2.68 10.64 -4.21
C ASP A 40 -2.14 9.87 -3.00
N ASP A 41 -0.89 9.41 -3.09
CA ASP A 41 -0.25 8.54 -2.10
C ASP A 41 0.32 9.36 -0.93
N PHE A 42 -0.14 9.08 0.28
CA PHE A 42 0.35 9.72 1.50
C PHE A 42 1.54 8.96 2.10
N THR A 43 1.76 7.70 1.71
CA THR A 43 2.85 6.87 2.21
C THR A 43 4.13 7.20 1.45
N THR A 44 5.08 7.83 2.15
CA THR A 44 6.38 8.24 1.58
C THR A 44 7.56 7.43 2.09
N ILE A 45 7.33 6.44 2.96
CA ILE A 45 8.40 5.60 3.50
C ILE A 45 9.05 4.77 2.38
N THR A 46 10.37 4.58 2.49
CA THR A 46 11.12 3.73 1.57
C THR A 46 10.55 2.31 1.51
N ARG A 47 10.48 1.74 0.31
CA ARG A 47 10.10 0.35 0.07
C ARG A 47 11.36 -0.41 -0.33
N SER A 48 12.12 -0.89 0.64
CA SER A 48 13.36 -1.63 0.44
C SER A 48 13.38 -2.95 1.20
N LEU A 49 14.19 -3.89 0.69
CA LEU A 49 14.54 -5.13 1.39
C LEU A 49 15.92 -5.05 2.04
N ASP A 50 16.71 -4.00 1.78
CA ASP A 50 17.94 -3.72 2.53
C ASP A 50 17.58 -2.89 3.77
N PRO A 51 17.79 -3.42 4.99
CA PRO A 51 17.53 -2.68 6.22
C PRO A 51 18.27 -1.34 6.30
N LYS A 52 19.39 -1.17 5.58
CA LYS A 52 20.16 0.08 5.58
C LYS A 52 19.41 1.25 4.95
N ASP A 53 18.52 0.99 3.99
CA ASP A 53 17.74 2.03 3.32
C ASP A 53 16.69 2.69 4.23
N TYR A 54 16.59 2.22 5.48
CA TYR A 54 15.74 2.75 6.54
C TYR A 54 16.52 3.44 7.67
N LEU A 55 17.87 3.50 7.58
CA LEU A 55 18.74 3.96 8.67
C LEU A 55 19.35 5.35 8.43
N ASP A 56 19.05 6.01 7.32
CA ASP A 56 19.48 7.38 7.01
C ASP A 56 18.71 8.45 7.80
#